data_AF-A0A8H6DWV5-F1
#
_entry.id   AF-A0A8H6DWV5-F1
#
_cell.length_a   1.000
_cell.length_b   1.000
_cell.length_c   1.000
_cell.angle_alpha   90.00
_cell.angle_beta   90.00
_cell.angle_gamma   90.00
#
_symmetry.space_group_name_H-M   'P 1'
#
loop_
_entity.id
_entity.type
_entity.pdbx_description
1 polymer ?
#
loop_
_entity_poly.entity_id
_entity_poly.type
_entity_poly.pdbx_seq_one_letter_code
_entity_poly.pdbx_strand_id
1 'polypeptide(L)'
;MHILSPQSGLLTLSYAILTLSIPLPNPTLLSSKNNIFLTTCTTRSILTDETSSSAILYAGTPSTTSPVAIGTIASARAIQWAGFTRRVTLDGAGVFESRIERGADALPKSELAGYATLETSAVAGGKEEYACFRDGEATFRFVGGLLGEETTECLG
;
A
#
# COMPACT_ATOMS: atom_id res chain seq x y z
N MET A 1 8.62 43.16 -69.27
CA MET A 1 7.68 42.66 -68.24
C MET A 1 8.25 41.32 -67.77
N HIS A 2 9.05 41.25 -66.69
CA HIS A 2 8.65 41.21 -65.27
C HIS A 2 7.46 40.24 -65.08
N ILE A 3 7.50 39.19 -64.25
CA ILE A 3 7.79 39.21 -62.80
C ILE A 3 8.32 37.84 -62.30
N LEU A 4 9.17 37.92 -61.27
CA LEU A 4 9.87 36.87 -60.49
C LEU A 4 8.97 35.98 -59.59
N SER A 5 9.36 34.70 -59.45
CA SER A 5 9.52 33.84 -58.22
C SER A 5 8.36 33.72 -57.18
N PRO A 6 8.43 32.86 -56.11
CA PRO A 6 9.42 31.83 -55.72
C PRO A 6 8.85 30.46 -55.27
N GLN A 7 9.77 29.52 -55.08
CA GLN A 7 9.63 28.20 -54.46
C GLN A 7 9.31 28.30 -52.95
N SER A 8 8.36 27.51 -52.47
CA SER A 8 8.03 27.38 -51.05
C SER A 8 8.82 26.23 -50.42
N GLY A 9 9.93 26.55 -49.77
CA GLY A 9 10.67 25.63 -48.91
C GLY A 9 9.95 25.42 -47.57
N LEU A 10 9.54 24.18 -47.28
CA LEU A 10 9.05 23.76 -45.98
C LEU A 10 10.23 23.52 -45.03
N LEU A 11 10.45 24.46 -44.10
CA LEU A 11 11.34 24.31 -42.95
C LEU A 11 10.66 23.45 -41.88
N THR A 12 11.07 22.19 -41.73
CA THR A 12 10.69 21.35 -40.60
C THR A 12 11.56 21.69 -39.39
N LEU A 13 10.97 22.40 -38.42
CA LEU A 13 11.57 22.66 -37.11
C LEU A 13 11.51 21.37 -36.27
N SER A 14 12.64 20.66 -36.14
CA SER A 14 12.75 19.54 -35.19
C SER A 14 12.91 20.08 -33.77
N TYR A 15 11.86 19.94 -32.96
CA TYR A 15 11.93 20.13 -31.51
C TYR A 15 12.70 18.97 -30.87
N ALA A 16 13.90 19.26 -30.36
CA ALA A 16 14.64 18.34 -29.51
C ALA A 16 14.01 18.33 -28.12
N ILE A 17 13.32 17.24 -27.77
CA ILE A 17 12.80 17.02 -26.42
C ILE A 17 13.97 16.54 -25.56
N LEU A 18 14.52 17.43 -24.73
CA LEU A 18 15.43 17.05 -23.65
C LEU A 18 14.64 16.28 -22.59
N THR A 19 14.70 14.96 -22.63
CA THR A 19 14.24 14.11 -21.53
C THR A 19 15.23 14.24 -20.38
N LEU A 20 14.90 15.06 -19.38
CA LEU A 20 15.59 15.07 -18.09
C LEU A 20 15.32 13.71 -17.42
N SER A 21 16.25 12.77 -17.52
CA SER A 21 16.23 11.52 -16.76
C SER A 21 16.55 11.85 -15.31
N ILE A 22 15.51 12.14 -14.53
CA ILE A 22 15.62 12.21 -13.06
C ILE A 22 15.96 10.80 -12.59
N PRO A 23 17.11 10.58 -11.92
CA PRO A 23 17.38 9.28 -11.32
C PRO A 23 16.33 9.05 -10.24
N LEU A 24 15.45 8.06 -10.46
CA LEU A 24 14.60 7.55 -9.39
C LEU A 24 15.54 7.05 -8.28
N PRO A 25 15.24 7.32 -7.00
CA PRO A 25 16.01 6.72 -5.92
C PRO A 25 16.03 5.20 -6.14
N ASN A 26 17.24 4.63 -6.20
CA ASN A 26 17.44 3.20 -6.36
C ASN A 26 16.54 2.49 -5.34
N PRO A 27 15.67 1.55 -5.76
CA PRO A 27 15.03 0.67 -4.83
C PRO A 27 16.13 -0.22 -4.26
N THR A 28 16.76 0.21 -3.16
CA THR A 28 17.41 -0.73 -2.25
C THR A 28 16.37 -1.81 -2.03
N LEU A 29 16.70 -3.05 -2.42
CA LEU A 29 15.86 -4.21 -2.18
C LEU A 29 15.62 -4.28 -0.68
N LEU A 30 14.54 -3.65 -0.23
CA LEU A 30 13.94 -3.75 1.08
C LEU A 30 13.30 -5.13 1.14
N SER A 31 14.15 -6.16 1.12
CA SER A 31 13.74 -7.55 1.27
C SER A 31 13.53 -7.81 2.76
N SER A 32 12.54 -7.13 3.33
CA SER A 32 11.96 -7.53 4.61
C SER A 32 11.45 -8.96 4.45
N LYS A 33 11.69 -9.81 5.45
CA LYS A 33 11.03 -11.12 5.53
C LYS A 33 9.57 -10.98 5.96
N ASN A 34 9.16 -9.80 6.39
CA ASN A 34 7.82 -9.52 6.86
C ASN A 34 6.98 -8.92 5.72
N ASN A 35 5.68 -9.21 5.76
CA ASN A 35 4.69 -8.63 4.86
C ASN A 35 3.60 -7.98 5.69
N ILE A 36 3.20 -6.76 5.33
CA ILE A 36 2.12 -6.05 6.00
C ILE A 36 1.02 -5.77 4.98
N PHE A 37 -0.19 -6.22 5.29
CA PHE A 37 -1.37 -6.00 4.46
C PHE A 37 -2.23 -4.91 5.07
N LEU A 38 -2.63 -3.94 4.25
CA LEU A 38 -3.59 -2.91 4.62
C LEU A 38 -4.95 -3.36 4.15
N THR A 39 -5.85 -3.65 5.08
CA THR A 39 -7.13 -4.28 4.78
C THR A 39 -8.28 -3.53 5.43
N THR A 40 -9.48 -3.82 4.96
CA THR A 40 -10.72 -3.56 5.68
C THR A 40 -11.24 -4.88 6.22
N CYS A 41 -11.42 -4.98 7.53
CA CYS A 41 -11.95 -6.14 8.21
C CYS A 41 -13.40 -5.90 8.64
N THR A 42 -14.24 -6.92 8.52
CA THR A 42 -15.57 -6.98 9.12
C THR A 42 -15.60 -8.16 10.07
N THR A 43 -15.81 -7.87 11.36
CA THR A 43 -16.05 -8.88 12.38
C THR A 43 -17.55 -9.02 12.56
N ARG A 44 -18.07 -10.23 12.32
CA ARG A 44 -19.46 -10.56 12.58
C ARG A 44 -19.58 -11.25 13.92
N SER A 45 -20.49 -10.76 14.76
CA SER A 45 -20.83 -11.33 16.06
C SER A 45 -22.35 -11.50 16.19
N ILE A 46 -22.80 -12.20 17.23
CA ILE A 46 -24.23 -12.36 17.53
C ILE A 46 -24.94 -11.03 17.90
N LEU A 47 -24.19 -10.01 18.32
CA LEU A 47 -24.74 -8.73 18.79
C LEU A 47 -24.73 -7.68 17.68
N THR A 48 -23.57 -7.48 17.06
CA THR A 48 -23.36 -6.44 16.05
C THR A 48 -22.20 -6.78 15.11
N ASP A 49 -22.29 -6.31 13.87
CA ASP A 49 -21.17 -6.32 12.94
C ASP A 49 -20.30 -5.07 13.16
N GLU A 50 -18.99 -5.26 13.24
CA GLU A 50 -18.01 -4.19 13.37
C GLU A 50 -17.10 -4.16 12.13
N THR A 51 -16.89 -2.97 11.57
CA THR A 51 -15.93 -2.77 10.47
C THR A 51 -14.72 -2.04 11.01
N SER A 52 -13.51 -2.47 10.65
CA SER A 52 -12.26 -1.82 11.01
C SER A 52 -11.31 -1.78 9.82
N SER A 53 -10.41 -0.81 9.78
CA SER A 53 -9.29 -0.85 8.85
C SER A 53 -8.06 -1.31 9.60
N SER A 54 -7.37 -2.31 9.06
CA SER A 54 -6.35 -3.06 9.79
C SER A 54 -5.05 -3.11 9.02
N ALA A 55 -3.94 -3.11 9.75
CA ALA A 55 -2.63 -3.52 9.26
C ALA A 55 -2.33 -4.90 9.84
N ILE A 56 -2.07 -5.88 8.97
CA ILE A 56 -1.85 -7.27 9.35
C ILE A 56 -0.43 -7.67 8.99
N LEU A 57 0.38 -7.97 10.00
CA LEU A 57 1.76 -8.38 9.85
C LEU A 57 1.86 -9.91 9.75
N TYR A 58 2.57 -10.38 8.74
CA TYR A 58 2.98 -11.77 8.56
C TYR A 58 4.50 -11.87 8.50
N ALA A 59 5.06 -12.92 9.08
CA ALA A 59 6.45 -13.30 8.89
C ALA A 59 6.58 -14.32 7.74
N GLY A 60 7.59 -14.15 6.91
CA GLY A 60 7.86 -15.01 5.77
C GLY A 60 6.82 -14.89 4.66
N THR A 61 6.55 -16.01 3.98
CA THR A 61 5.52 -16.08 2.95
C THR A 61 4.15 -15.81 3.58
N PRO A 62 3.34 -14.89 3.02
CA PRO A 62 2.00 -14.61 3.54
C PRO A 62 1.20 -15.91 3.68
N SER A 63 0.79 -16.24 4.90
CA SER A 63 -0.25 -17.25 5.15
C SER A 63 -1.56 -16.53 5.40
N THR A 64 -2.71 -17.16 5.19
CA THR A 64 -4.02 -16.51 5.36
C THR A 64 -4.59 -16.63 6.77
N THR A 65 -3.92 -17.35 7.68
CA THR A 65 -4.51 -17.82 8.94
C THR A 65 -3.70 -17.51 10.20
N SER A 66 -2.43 -17.11 10.08
CA SER A 66 -1.54 -16.96 11.24
C SER A 66 -0.77 -15.65 11.19
N PRO A 67 -1.44 -14.51 11.43
CA PRO A 67 -0.78 -13.22 11.52
C PRO A 67 0.12 -13.20 12.75
N VAL A 68 1.26 -12.53 12.63
CA VAL A 68 2.20 -12.26 13.73
C VAL A 68 1.62 -11.19 14.65
N ALA A 69 1.05 -10.15 14.06
CA ALA A 69 0.43 -9.05 14.78
C ALA A 69 -0.66 -8.41 13.92
N ILE A 70 -1.67 -7.84 14.58
CA ILE A 70 -2.72 -7.07 13.96
C ILE A 70 -2.76 -5.72 14.66
N GLY A 71 -2.91 -4.64 13.89
CA GLY A 71 -3.24 -3.33 14.42
C GLY A 71 -4.50 -2.83 13.73
N THR A 72 -5.46 -2.33 14.49
CA THR A 72 -6.75 -1.88 13.96
C THR A 72 -6.94 -0.38 14.19
N ILE A 73 -7.45 0.31 13.17
CA ILE A 73 -7.99 1.66 13.29
C ILE A 73 -9.50 1.51 13.45
N ALA A 74 -9.95 1.57 14.70
CA ALA A 74 -11.36 1.48 15.03
C ALA A 74 -12.12 2.66 14.38
N SER A 75 -13.15 2.32 13.61
CA SER A 75 -13.97 3.30 12.89
C SER A 75 -15.35 2.69 12.64
N ALA A 76 -16.40 3.52 12.58
CA ALA A 76 -17.73 3.00 12.26
C ALA A 76 -17.86 2.57 10.78
N ARG A 77 -16.85 2.85 9.94
CA ARG A 77 -16.80 2.58 8.50
C ARG A 77 -15.36 2.39 8.07
N ALA A 78 -15.14 1.57 7.05
CA ALA A 78 -13.84 1.42 6.40
C ALA A 78 -13.21 2.79 6.07
N ILE A 79 -11.99 3.02 6.53
CA ILE A 79 -11.26 4.25 6.20
C ILE A 79 -10.44 4.06 4.93
N GLN A 80 -10.25 5.16 4.22
CA GLN A 80 -9.38 5.19 3.05
C GLN A 80 -7.91 5.27 3.47
N TRP A 81 -7.12 4.35 2.92
CA TRP A 81 -5.65 4.36 3.02
C TRP A 81 -5.03 5.29 1.98
N ALA A 82 -5.49 5.21 0.72
CA ALA A 82 -4.97 6.00 -0.39
C ALA A 82 -5.09 7.51 -0.15
N GLY A 83 -3.99 8.25 -0.32
CA GLY A 83 -3.91 9.68 -0.11
C GLY A 83 -3.71 10.12 1.35
N PHE A 84 -3.46 9.19 2.27
CA PHE A 84 -3.27 9.48 3.69
C PHE A 84 -1.99 8.87 4.25
N THR A 85 -1.43 9.54 5.26
CA THR A 85 -0.48 8.94 6.19
C THR A 85 -1.26 8.37 7.37
N ARG A 86 -1.06 7.10 7.69
CA ARG A 86 -1.76 6.40 8.77
C ARG A 86 -0.78 5.70 9.67
N ARG A 87 -0.94 5.89 10.98
CA ARG A 87 -0.15 5.25 12.02
C ARG A 87 -1.04 4.32 12.85
N VAL A 88 -0.58 3.11 13.10
CA VAL A 88 -1.29 2.08 13.88
C VAL A 88 -0.28 1.27 14.69
N THR A 89 -0.65 0.96 15.93
CA THR A 89 0.15 0.06 16.77
C THR A 89 -0.17 -1.37 16.38
N LEU A 90 0.85 -2.17 16.10
CA LEU A 90 0.75 -3.60 15.89
C LEU A 90 1.07 -4.30 17.21
N ASP A 91 0.10 -5.05 17.74
CA ASP A 91 0.21 -5.67 19.06
C ASP A 91 1.47 -6.53 19.18
N GLY A 92 2.35 -6.18 20.11
CA GLY A 92 3.61 -6.88 20.37
C GLY A 92 4.70 -6.71 19.30
N ALA A 93 4.42 -6.09 18.14
CA ALA A 93 5.37 -5.94 17.05
C ALA A 93 5.97 -4.53 16.95
N GLY A 94 5.20 -3.48 17.25
CA GLY A 94 5.69 -2.10 17.21
C GLY A 94 4.70 -1.11 16.61
N VAL A 95 5.20 -0.02 16.04
CA VAL A 95 4.36 1.03 15.46
C VAL A 95 4.54 1.08 13.95
N PHE A 96 3.46 0.79 13.23
CA PHE A 96 3.41 0.84 11.78
C PHE A 96 2.92 2.21 11.31
N GLU A 97 3.62 2.81 10.36
CA GLU A 97 3.22 4.03 9.68
C GLU A 97 3.26 3.80 8.17
N SER A 98 2.13 4.05 7.50
CA SER A 98 2.02 3.98 6.03
C SER A 98 1.80 5.36 5.46
N ARG A 99 2.35 5.58 4.27
CA ARG A 99 2.07 6.72 3.41
C ARG A 99 1.70 6.19 2.03
N ILE A 100 0.40 6.15 1.78
CA ILE A 100 -0.14 5.64 0.51
C ILE A 100 -0.50 6.83 -0.37
N GLU A 101 -0.05 6.79 -1.61
CA GLU A 101 -0.26 7.87 -2.55
C GLU A 101 -1.74 8.04 -2.90
N ARG A 102 -2.12 9.27 -3.25
CA ARG A 102 -3.49 9.55 -3.70
C ARG A 102 -3.73 8.82 -5.03
N GLY A 103 -4.85 8.10 -5.14
CA GLY A 103 -5.21 7.33 -6.32
C GLY A 103 -4.60 5.93 -6.37
N ALA A 104 -3.93 5.48 -5.29
CA ALA A 104 -3.42 4.11 -5.18
C ALA A 104 -4.49 3.03 -5.38
N ASP A 105 -5.74 3.34 -5.05
CA ASP A 105 -6.95 2.53 -5.25
C ASP A 105 -7.36 2.38 -6.73
N ALA A 106 -6.75 3.13 -7.64
CA ALA A 106 -6.95 3.04 -9.08
C ALA A 106 -5.76 2.40 -9.83
N LEU A 107 -4.67 2.07 -9.13
CA LEU A 107 -3.48 1.49 -9.74
C LEU A 107 -3.73 0.07 -10.28
N PRO A 108 -3.05 -0.39 -11.33
CA PRO A 108 -3.01 -1.81 -11.65
C PRO A 108 -2.50 -2.66 -10.46
N LYS A 109 -2.87 -3.94 -10.43
CA LYS A 109 -2.30 -4.89 -9.47
C LYS A 109 -0.78 -4.93 -9.60
N SER A 110 -0.10 -5.09 -8.46
CA SER A 110 1.36 -5.11 -8.31
C SER A 110 2.08 -3.80 -8.60
N GLU A 111 1.35 -2.70 -8.84
CA GLU A 111 1.95 -1.38 -8.96
C GLU A 111 2.25 -0.76 -7.60
N LEU A 112 3.30 0.08 -7.57
CA LEU A 112 3.75 0.75 -6.36
C LEU A 112 2.72 1.80 -5.92
N ALA A 113 2.12 1.57 -4.76
CA ALA A 113 1.08 2.40 -4.16
C ALA A 113 1.62 3.39 -3.12
N GLY A 114 2.82 3.16 -2.58
CA GLY A 114 3.44 4.03 -1.59
C GLY A 114 4.51 3.32 -0.77
N TYR A 115 4.74 3.83 0.43
CA TYR A 115 5.78 3.33 1.33
C TYR A 115 5.25 3.24 2.75
N ALA A 116 5.89 2.39 3.56
CA ALA A 116 5.57 2.27 4.97
C ALA A 116 6.79 1.95 5.81
N THR A 117 6.66 2.11 7.12
CA THR A 117 7.72 1.85 8.09
C THR A 117 7.15 1.17 9.32
N LEU A 118 7.86 0.20 9.87
CA LEU A 118 7.57 -0.41 11.16
C LEU A 118 8.69 -0.05 12.14
N GLU A 119 8.36 0.76 13.14
CA GLU A 119 9.23 1.01 14.28
C GLU A 119 9.15 -0.20 15.22
N THR A 120 10.21 -1.01 15.28
CA THR A 120 10.24 -2.27 16.05
C THR A 120 11.61 -2.52 16.65
N SER A 121 11.64 -3.05 17.87
CA SER A 121 12.87 -3.50 18.54
C SER A 121 13.47 -4.77 17.93
N ALA A 122 12.74 -5.46 17.04
CA ALA A 122 13.20 -6.69 16.39
C ALA A 122 14.28 -6.46 15.31
N VAL A 123 14.43 -5.22 14.82
CA VAL A 123 15.39 -4.86 13.76
C VAL A 123 16.48 -3.98 14.33
N ALA A 124 17.74 -4.29 14.01
CA ALA A 124 18.88 -3.45 14.35
C ALA A 124 18.74 -2.07 13.67
N GLY A 125 18.60 -1.01 14.48
CA GLY A 125 18.26 0.33 13.99
C GLY A 125 16.81 0.74 14.27
N GLY A 126 15.99 -0.15 14.83
CA GLY A 126 14.67 0.19 15.38
C GLY A 126 13.58 0.45 14.35
N LYS A 127 13.89 0.36 13.05
CA LYS A 127 12.99 0.71 11.96
C LYS A 127 13.18 -0.22 10.77
N GLU A 128 12.08 -0.77 10.28
CA GLU A 128 11.98 -1.54 9.05
C GLU A 128 11.21 -0.73 8.01
N GLU A 129 11.65 -0.73 6.75
CA GLU A 129 11.00 0.03 5.67
C GLU A 129 10.39 -0.91 4.63
N TYR A 130 9.26 -0.49 4.06
CA TYR A 130 8.42 -1.29 3.18
C TYR A 130 8.04 -0.48 1.94
N ALA A 131 7.99 -1.17 0.80
CA ALA A 131 7.30 -0.69 -0.39
C ALA A 131 5.89 -1.30 -0.41
N CYS A 132 4.87 -0.45 -0.55
CA CYS A 132 3.48 -0.89 -0.58
C CYS A 132 3.03 -1.04 -2.03
N PHE A 133 2.56 -2.23 -2.39
CA PHE A 133 2.03 -2.52 -3.72
C PHE A 133 0.53 -2.74 -3.65
N ARG A 134 -0.19 -2.44 -4.74
CA ARG A 134 -1.61 -2.81 -4.83
C ARG A 134 -1.72 -4.33 -4.99
N ASP A 135 -2.15 -5.01 -3.94
CA ASP A 135 -2.25 -6.47 -3.91
C ASP A 135 -3.38 -7.00 -4.83
N GLY A 136 -4.50 -6.30 -4.91
CA GLY A 136 -5.58 -6.60 -5.87
C GLY A 136 -6.33 -7.89 -5.54
N GLU A 137 -6.91 -7.96 -4.33
CA GLU A 137 -7.85 -8.98 -3.79
C GLU A 137 -7.32 -10.03 -2.79
N ALA A 138 -6.32 -9.74 -1.93
CA ALA A 138 -6.08 -10.63 -0.80
C ALA A 138 -7.28 -10.63 0.15
N THR A 139 -7.75 -11.83 0.48
CA THR A 139 -8.77 -12.06 1.50
C THR A 139 -8.15 -12.83 2.65
N PHE A 140 -8.35 -12.34 3.87
CA PHE A 140 -7.89 -12.99 5.10
C PHE A 140 -9.09 -13.33 5.97
N ARG A 141 -9.06 -14.49 6.60
CA ARG A 141 -10.15 -14.94 7.47
C ARG A 141 -9.60 -15.51 8.76
N PHE A 142 -10.11 -15.00 9.87
CA PHE A 142 -9.73 -15.44 11.21
C PHE A 142 -10.98 -15.77 12.01
N VAL A 143 -10.88 -16.78 12.86
CA VAL A 143 -11.93 -17.16 13.82
C VAL A 143 -11.50 -16.65 15.20
N GLY A 144 -12.40 -15.92 15.87
CA GLY A 144 -12.15 -15.28 17.17
C GLY A 144 -13.37 -15.32 18.10
N GLY A 145 -13.30 -14.58 19.20
CA GLY A 145 -14.40 -14.45 20.16
C GLY A 145 -14.45 -15.54 21.24
N LEU A 146 -15.33 -15.35 22.23
CA LEU A 146 -15.41 -16.11 23.48
C LEU A 146 -15.62 -17.63 23.30
N LEU A 147 -16.07 -18.08 22.13
CA LEU A 147 -16.34 -19.48 21.78
C LEU A 147 -16.02 -19.84 20.31
N GLY A 148 -15.29 -18.99 19.58
CA GLY A 148 -15.13 -19.15 18.12
C GLY A 148 -16.36 -18.77 17.30
N GLU A 149 -17.34 -18.08 17.92
CA GLU A 149 -18.56 -17.59 17.27
C GLU A 149 -18.34 -16.31 16.44
N GLU A 150 -17.19 -15.64 16.59
CA GLU A 150 -16.87 -14.46 15.79
C GLU A 150 -16.05 -14.87 14.57
N THR A 151 -16.49 -14.43 13.40
CA THR A 151 -15.72 -14.55 12.16
C THR A 151 -15.30 -13.16 11.71
N THR A 152 -14.00 -12.95 11.56
CA THR A 152 -13.44 -11.75 10.95
C THR A 152 -13.01 -12.06 9.52
N GLU A 153 -13.54 -11.30 8.58
CA GLU A 153 -13.17 -11.34 7.16
C GLU A 153 -12.52 -10.01 6.78
N CYS A 154 -11.32 -10.05 6.19
CA CYS A 154 -10.57 -8.89 5.78
C CYS A 154 -10.29 -8.88 4.28
N LEU A 155 -10.52 -7.74 3.64
CA LEU A 155 -10.31 -7.51 2.21
C LEU A 155 -9.24 -6.44 1.98
N GLY A 156 -8.27 -6.72 1.11
CA GLY A 156 -7.16 -5.84 0.70
C GLY A 156 -7.37 -5.12 -0.63
#